data_AF-A0A956UH68-F1
#
_entry.id   AF-A0A956UH68-F1
#
_cell.length_a   1.000
_cell.length_b   1.000
_cell.length_c   1.000
_cell.angle_alpha   90.00
_cell.angle_beta   90.00
_cell.angle_gamma   90.00
#
_symmetry.space_group_name_H-M   'P 1'
#
loop_
_entity.id
_entity.type
_entity.pdbx_description
1 polymer ?
#
loop_
_entity_poly.entity_id
_entity_poly.type
_entity_poly.pdbx_seq_one_letter_code
_entity_poly.pdbx_strand_id
1 'polypeptide(L)' 'ERFERYTPYGSAAEVAAFIAPYIEAGARHVNLVPTQGTPEENIERVAEVREELRALFPERT' A
#
# COMPACT_ATOMS: atom_id res chain seq x y z
N GLU A 1 15.46 5.56 -11.24
CA GLU A 1 16.15 6.38 -10.23
C GLU A 1 16.50 5.58 -8.96
N ARG A 2 17.37 6.10 -8.07
CA ARG A 2 18.00 5.32 -6.98
C ARG A 2 17.05 4.78 -5.88
N PHE A 3 15.77 5.17 -5.88
CA PHE A 3 14.80 4.82 -4.83
C PHE A 3 13.55 4.06 -5.32
N GLU A 4 13.32 3.98 -6.64
CA GLU A 4 12.16 3.29 -7.23
C GLU A 4 12.10 1.80 -6.90
N ARG A 5 13.24 1.19 -6.58
CA ARG A 5 13.33 -0.24 -6.23
C ARG A 5 12.78 -0.57 -4.86
N TYR A 6 12.61 0.43 -3.99
CA TYR A 6 12.32 0.23 -2.57
C TYR A 6 11.08 1.00 -2.09
N THR A 7 10.71 2.06 -2.80
CA THR A 7 9.55 2.87 -2.47
C THR A 7 8.49 2.70 -3.56
N PRO A 8 7.36 2.06 -3.28
CA PRO A 8 6.26 1.98 -4.23
C PRO A 8 5.66 3.39 -4.45
N TYR A 9 5.26 3.66 -5.68
CA TYR A 9 4.62 4.92 -6.08
C TYR A 9 3.61 4.64 -7.20
N GLY A 10 2.73 5.60 -7.45
CA GLY A 10 1.68 5.48 -8.45
C GLY A 10 0.30 5.28 -7.82
N SER A 11 -0.54 4.52 -8.50
CA SER A 11 -1.90 4.22 -8.06
C SER A 11 -1.93 3.32 -6.82
N ALA A 12 -3.05 3.33 -6.11
CA ALA A 12 -3.27 2.47 -4.97
C ALA A 12 -3.10 0.97 -5.31
N ALA A 13 -3.55 0.56 -6.51
CA ALA A 13 -3.42 -0.81 -7.00
C ALA A 13 -1.95 -1.18 -7.24
N GLU A 14 -1.14 -0.28 -7.80
CA GLU A 14 0.30 -0.51 -8.01
C GLU A 14 1.04 -0.63 -6.67
N VAL A 15 0.71 0.23 -5.70
CA VAL A 15 1.27 0.14 -4.34
C VAL A 15 0.84 -1.14 -3.65
N ALA A 16 -0.43 -1.54 -3.76
CA ALA A 16 -0.94 -2.79 -3.19
C ALA A 16 -0.27 -4.02 -3.82
N ALA A 17 -0.08 -4.03 -5.14
CA ALA A 17 0.63 -5.10 -5.84
C ALA A 17 2.09 -5.21 -5.41
N PHE A 18 2.76 -4.08 -5.13
CA PHE A 18 4.10 -4.09 -4.56
C PHE A 18 4.14 -4.70 -3.14
N ILE A 19 3.10 -4.45 -2.33
CA ILE A 19 3.02 -4.93 -0.94
C ILE A 19 2.60 -6.41 -0.87
N ALA A 20 1.78 -6.88 -1.81
CA ALA A 20 1.17 -8.21 -1.80
C ALA A 20 2.14 -9.38 -1.50
N PRO A 21 3.36 -9.44 -2.08
CA PRO A 21 4.31 -10.51 -1.79
C PRO A 21 4.71 -10.63 -0.31
N TYR A 22 4.74 -9.51 0.43
CA TYR A 22 5.04 -9.54 1.87
C TYR A 22 3.89 -10.17 2.68
N ILE A 23 2.65 -9.90 2.29
CA ILE A 23 1.45 -10.47 2.92
C ILE A 23 1.36 -11.97 2.63
N GLU A 24 1.64 -12.37 1.38
CA GLU A 24 1.72 -13.78 0.99
C GLU A 24 2.78 -14.53 1.82
N ALA A 25 3.94 -13.90 2.03
CA ALA A 25 5.01 -14.41 2.89
C ALA A 25 4.65 -14.43 4.39
N GLY A 26 3.49 -13.89 4.78
CA GLY A 26 2.92 -14.01 6.12
C GLY A 26 2.88 -12.71 6.92
N ALA A 27 3.28 -11.57 6.37
CA ALA A 27 3.13 -10.28 7.04
C ALA A 27 1.68 -10.05 7.47
N ARG A 28 1.50 -9.59 8.71
CA ARG A 28 0.19 -9.27 9.30
C ARG A 28 -0.03 -7.77 9.52
N HIS A 29 1.04 -7.01 9.58
CA HIS A 29 1.01 -5.57 9.79
C HIS A 29 1.87 -4.91 8.71
N VAL A 30 1.32 -3.87 8.09
CA VAL A 30 2.00 -3.03 7.12
C VAL A 30 1.88 -1.59 7.61
N ASN A 31 3.01 -0.93 7.80
CA ASN A 31 3.05 0.49 8.12
C ASN A 31 3.23 1.29 6.82
N LEU A 32 2.30 2.21 6.54
CA LEU A 32 2.35 3.07 5.37
C LEU A 32 2.72 4.48 5.79
N VAL A 33 3.71 5.06 5.12
CA VAL A 33 4.12 6.46 5.28
C VAL A 33 3.89 7.17 3.95
N PRO A 34 2.68 7.68 3.70
CA PRO A 34 2.36 8.37 2.45
C PRO A 34 3.03 9.75 2.41
N THR A 35 3.17 10.29 1.20
CA THR A 35 3.68 11.66 0.99
C THR A 35 2.78 12.37 -0.01
N GLN A 36 1.84 13.16 0.49
CA GLN A 36 0.89 13.98 -0.28
C GLN A 36 0.98 15.46 0.12
N GLY A 37 0.23 16.31 -0.58
CA GLY A 37 0.23 17.76 -0.33
C GLY A 37 -0.38 18.13 1.01
N THR A 38 -1.32 17.32 1.52
CA THR A 38 -1.98 17.54 2.81
C THR A 38 -2.10 16.27 3.67
N PRO A 39 -2.29 16.41 5.00
CA PRO A 39 -2.61 15.29 5.87
C PRO A 39 -3.90 14.54 5.47
N GLU A 40 -4.92 15.26 4.98
CA GLU A 40 -6.18 14.69 4.54
C GLU A 40 -5.98 13.81 3.31
N GLU A 41 -5.23 14.30 2.31
CA GLU A 41 -4.86 13.52 1.12
C GLU A 41 -4.07 12.27 1.51
N ASN A 42 -3.17 12.36 2.49
CA ASN A 42 -2.44 11.20 3.00
C ASN A 42 -3.38 10.13 3.56
N ILE A 43 -4.39 10.53 4.34
CA ILE A 43 -5.39 9.61 4.90
C ILE A 43 -6.18 8.95 3.78
N GLU A 44 -6.66 9.72 2.81
CA GLU A 44 -7.41 9.23 1.66
C GLU A 44 -6.60 8.22 0.84
N ARG A 45 -5.35 8.56 0.48
CA ARG A 45 -4.49 7.66 -0.30
C ARG A 45 -4.18 6.36 0.44
N VAL A 46 -3.95 6.41 1.76
CA VAL A 46 -3.73 5.21 2.56
C VAL A 46 -4.99 4.36 2.64
N ALA A 47 -6.18 4.96 2.72
CA ALA A 47 -7.43 4.24 2.71
C ALA A 47 -7.64 3.49 1.37
N GLU A 48 -7.35 4.13 0.24
CA GLU A 48 -7.41 3.48 -1.08
C GLU A 48 -6.48 2.26 -1.16
N VAL A 49 -5.22 2.38 -0.74
CA VAL A 49 -4.26 1.25 -0.71
C VAL A 49 -4.77 0.13 0.19
N ARG A 50 -5.38 0.47 1.34
CA ARG A 50 -5.97 -0.52 2.23
C ARG A 50 -7.07 -1.31 1.52
N GLU A 51 -7.98 -0.65 0.82
CA GLU A 51 -9.09 -1.33 0.14
C GLU A 51 -8.59 -2.24 -1.00
N GLU A 52 -7.58 -1.83 -1.76
CA GLU A 52 -6.93 -2.68 -2.76
C GLU A 52 -6.30 -3.93 -2.12
N LEU A 53 -5.61 -3.78 -0.99
CA LEU A 53 -5.06 -4.93 -0.26
C LEU A 53 -6.16 -5.87 0.27
N ARG A 54 -7.30 -5.32 0.71
CA ARG A 54 -8.45 -6.13 1.14
C ARG A 54 -9.06 -6.90 -0.02
N ALA A 55 -9.19 -6.26 -1.18
CA ALA A 55 -9.70 -6.91 -2.39
C ALA A 55 -8.79 -8.05 -2.84
N LEU A 56 -7.47 -7.91 -2.70
CA LEU A 56 -6.49 -8.96 -3.01
C LEU A 56 -6.49 -10.13 -2.00
N PHE A 57 -6.80 -9.86 -0.73
CA PHE A 57 -6.75 -10.87 0.35
C PHE A 57 -8.02 -10.92 1.21
N PRO A 58 -9.20 -11.22 0.62
CA PRO A 58 -10.49 -11.13 1.32
C PRO A 58 -10.59 -12.04 2.56
N GLU A 59 -9.90 -13.19 2.55
CA GLU A 59 -9.91 -14.19 3.63
C GLU A 59 -8.98 -13.85 4.81
N ARG A 60 -8.21 -12.74 4.73
CA ARG A 60 -7.18 -12.37 5.73
C ARG A 60 -7.48 -11.08 6.50
N THR A 61 -8.65 -10.49 6.27
CA THR A 61 -9.10 -9.26 6.95
C THR A 61 -10.15 -9.48 8.02
#